data_AF-A0A9D5FPE1-F1
#
_entry.id   AF-A0A9D5FPE1-F1
#
_cell.length_a   1.000
_cell.length_b   1.000
_cell.length_c   1.000
_cell.angle_alpha   90.00
_cell.angle_beta   90.00
_cell.angle_gamma   90.00
#
_symmetry.space_group_name_H-M   'P 1'
#
loop_
_entity.id
_entity.type
_entity.pdbx_description
1 polymer ?
#
loop_
_entity_poly.entity_id
_entity_poly.type
_entity_poly.pdbx_seq_one_letter_code
_entity_poly.pdbx_strand_id
1 'polypeptide(L)'
;MRLADDITAVVFLALWVSTSVATTNVSSSSGAIRCETAVAQSWAGRIALFDTGKPSAHAATGNVSPEEQGWIRIEEDQKPELFRGDAVVVNGRLAVVFRKGSAGADAYGVSASGLSHRARLIPMGAGLDGLTISGCKTLQNDSTDVAVQATFEGKSGKAVVVFGLGVGKPFVKTTATFGATGLRVEAPARFGVLPDFIADDVLVDAAAVAKDRKEVPSNAMFVELTGGGDLLLVTVWDKNARNVELTFEGEDEQRVISGVEAPYGAGGSVWFALLEGKGIWHQANVAPGNIGKAVDLNWKIPFSAEWKCNLQKADYSADSWTFKYHMKDRSQSGATVGAYLYPAWIDGDAKGEKAHIQTPRYEKSEYTQKYLGLLVVYPINRAKKQENVADTPLNQFTVMDVMRETLGIGPCPGGTFMLMHESLKQ
;
A
#
# COMPACT_ATOMS: atom_id res chain seq x y z
N MET A 1 18.81 -23.27 -74.16
CA MET A 1 19.17 -21.95 -73.61
C MET A 1 19.07 -22.08 -72.09
N ARG A 2 19.99 -22.76 -71.38
CA ARG A 2 21.46 -22.59 -71.21
C ARG A 2 21.84 -21.32 -70.41
N LEU A 3 22.10 -21.54 -69.12
CA LEU A 3 23.04 -20.90 -68.17
C LEU A 3 22.65 -21.52 -66.79
N ALA A 4 23.44 -22.29 -66.03
CA ALA A 4 24.91 -22.30 -65.82
C ALA A 4 25.37 -21.02 -65.09
N ASP A 5 26.20 -21.02 -64.04
CA ASP A 5 26.91 -22.08 -63.29
C ASP A 5 26.73 -21.81 -61.75
N ASP A 6 27.35 -22.43 -60.73
CA ASP A 6 28.46 -23.40 -60.60
C ASP A 6 28.31 -24.19 -59.25
N ILE A 7 29.31 -25.01 -58.85
CA ILE A 7 29.41 -25.76 -57.59
C ILE A 7 30.57 -25.23 -56.73
N THR A 8 30.39 -25.13 -55.40
CA THR A 8 31.55 -25.19 -54.48
C THR A 8 31.19 -25.83 -53.15
N ALA A 9 31.72 -27.05 -52.91
CA ALA A 9 31.70 -27.68 -51.60
C ALA A 9 33.03 -27.39 -50.88
N VAL A 10 32.97 -26.88 -49.65
CA VAL A 10 34.15 -26.73 -48.78
C VAL A 10 33.97 -27.58 -47.54
N VAL A 11 34.83 -28.58 -47.39
CA VAL A 11 34.91 -29.44 -46.20
C VAL A 11 35.67 -28.68 -45.11
N PHE A 12 35.07 -28.53 -43.92
CA PHE A 12 35.79 -28.14 -42.72
C PHE A 12 35.77 -29.25 -41.68
N LEU A 13 36.96 -29.78 -41.39
CA LEU A 13 37.22 -30.75 -40.34
C LEU A 13 37.20 -30.02 -38.98
N ALA A 14 36.21 -30.30 -38.13
CA ALA A 14 36.21 -29.81 -36.75
C ALA A 14 36.98 -30.80 -35.85
N LEU A 15 38.25 -30.49 -35.56
CA LEU A 15 39.01 -31.22 -34.54
C LEU A 15 38.40 -31.01 -33.16
N TRP A 16 38.16 -32.12 -32.45
CA TRP A 16 37.84 -32.10 -31.02
C TRP A 16 39.11 -31.77 -30.23
N VAL A 17 39.16 -30.57 -29.62
CA VAL A 17 40.16 -30.24 -28.60
C VAL A 17 39.49 -30.33 -27.24
N SER A 18 39.88 -31.33 -26.46
CA SER A 18 39.45 -31.45 -25.06
C SER A 18 40.28 -30.50 -24.19
N THR A 19 39.67 -29.41 -23.73
CA THR A 19 40.21 -28.57 -22.64
C THR A 19 39.46 -28.88 -21.35
N SER A 20 40.10 -29.65 -20.47
CA SER A 20 39.61 -29.85 -19.10
C SER A 20 39.72 -28.55 -18.31
N VAL A 21 38.60 -27.85 -18.14
CA VAL A 21 38.50 -26.75 -17.15
C VAL A 21 38.13 -27.36 -15.80
N ALA A 22 39.07 -27.33 -14.86
CA ALA A 22 38.83 -27.76 -13.49
C ALA A 22 37.87 -26.77 -12.80
N THR A 23 36.70 -27.26 -12.39
CA THR A 23 35.76 -26.50 -11.56
C THR A 23 36.26 -26.41 -10.13
N THR A 24 36.97 -25.33 -9.81
CA THR A 24 37.24 -24.95 -8.42
C THR A 24 35.93 -24.52 -7.74
N ASN A 25 35.40 -25.37 -6.87
CA ASN A 25 34.28 -25.02 -6.00
C ASN A 25 34.71 -23.88 -5.05
N VAL A 26 34.23 -22.66 -5.31
CA VAL A 26 34.29 -21.55 -4.36
C VAL A 26 32.94 -21.43 -3.65
N SER A 27 32.89 -21.82 -2.38
CA SER A 27 31.72 -21.65 -1.53
C SER A 27 31.55 -20.17 -1.14
N SER A 28 30.61 -19.46 -1.77
CA SER A 28 30.40 -18.02 -1.58
C SER A 28 29.06 -17.63 -0.91
N SER A 29 28.36 -18.58 -0.28
CA SER A 29 27.00 -18.37 0.27
C SER A 29 26.91 -17.78 1.69
N SER A 30 28.02 -17.60 2.42
CA SER A 30 27.98 -17.04 3.80
C SER A 30 28.17 -15.51 3.90
N GLY A 31 28.51 -14.82 2.80
CA GLY A 31 28.73 -13.37 2.79
C GLY A 31 27.44 -12.57 2.69
N ALA A 32 26.63 -12.83 1.65
CA ALA A 32 25.42 -12.05 1.36
C ALA A 32 24.39 -12.09 2.49
N ILE A 33 24.12 -13.29 3.04
CA ILE A 33 23.16 -13.50 4.12
C ILE A 33 23.53 -12.71 5.40
N ARG A 34 24.84 -12.55 5.68
CA ARG A 34 25.30 -11.72 6.81
C ARG A 34 25.06 -10.23 6.59
N CYS A 35 25.15 -9.75 5.36
CA CYS A 35 24.97 -8.34 5.04
C CYS A 35 23.50 -7.91 5.12
N GLU A 36 22.58 -8.68 4.52
CA GLU A 36 21.13 -8.42 4.62
C GLU A 36 20.62 -8.46 6.06
N THR A 37 21.14 -9.38 6.88
CA THR A 37 20.75 -9.50 8.29
C THR A 37 21.18 -8.28 9.11
N ALA A 38 22.36 -7.71 8.85
CA ALA A 38 22.90 -6.59 9.61
C ALA A 38 22.13 -5.28 9.36
N VAL A 39 21.79 -4.97 8.10
CA VAL A 39 21.02 -3.75 7.74
C VAL A 39 19.58 -3.84 8.24
N ALA A 40 18.96 -5.02 8.21
CA ALA A 40 17.67 -5.23 8.87
C ALA A 40 17.75 -5.00 10.39
N GLN A 41 18.84 -5.46 11.03
CA GLN A 41 19.05 -5.31 12.47
C GLN A 41 19.31 -3.86 12.91
N SER A 42 19.94 -3.00 12.11
CA SER A 42 20.18 -1.59 12.48
C SER A 42 18.89 -0.77 12.61
N TRP A 43 17.80 -1.21 11.98
CA TRP A 43 16.50 -0.53 12.00
C TRP A 43 15.44 -1.25 12.86
N ALA A 44 15.67 -2.49 13.27
CA ALA A 44 14.63 -3.35 13.82
C ALA A 44 14.08 -2.88 15.18
N GLY A 45 12.77 -2.63 15.23
CA GLY A 45 11.99 -2.58 16.48
C GLY A 45 12.25 -1.40 17.40
N ARG A 46 12.85 -0.31 16.92
CA ARG A 46 13.03 0.94 17.68
C ARG A 46 12.54 2.13 16.90
N ILE A 47 12.08 3.15 17.62
CA ILE A 47 11.89 4.48 17.08
C ILE A 47 13.16 5.32 17.30
N ALA A 48 13.52 6.13 16.31
CA ALA A 48 14.70 6.99 16.37
C ALA A 48 14.53 8.22 15.47
N LEU A 49 15.09 9.34 15.96
CA LEU A 49 15.19 10.60 15.25
C LEU A 49 16.66 10.86 14.87
N PHE A 50 16.89 11.38 13.66
CA PHE A 50 18.21 11.70 13.14
C PHE A 50 18.23 13.10 12.48
N ASP A 51 19.40 13.74 12.52
CA ASP A 51 19.78 14.90 11.71
C ASP A 51 20.83 14.43 10.68
N THR A 52 20.57 14.64 9.39
CA THR A 52 21.53 14.25 8.33
C THR A 52 22.78 15.14 8.30
N GLY A 53 22.84 16.20 9.11
CA GLY A 53 23.96 17.14 9.24
C GLY A 53 24.10 18.13 8.08
N LYS A 54 23.63 17.76 6.88
CA LYS A 54 23.55 18.61 5.68
C LYS A 54 22.29 18.26 4.88
N PRO A 55 21.59 19.24 4.26
CA PRO A 55 20.42 18.95 3.44
C PRO A 55 20.78 18.08 2.22
N SER A 56 19.94 17.09 1.94
CA SER A 56 20.10 16.19 0.78
C SER A 56 19.54 16.83 -0.47
N ALA A 57 20.19 16.66 -1.63
CA ALA A 57 19.67 17.17 -2.91
C ALA A 57 18.54 16.30 -3.51
N HIS A 58 18.49 15.01 -3.13
CA HIS A 58 17.63 14.00 -3.74
C HIS A 58 16.96 13.10 -2.70
N ALA A 59 15.99 12.30 -3.14
CA ALA A 59 15.40 11.25 -2.33
C ALA A 59 16.44 10.17 -1.96
N ALA A 60 16.42 9.71 -0.71
CA ALA A 60 17.15 8.53 -0.29
C ALA A 60 16.67 7.32 -1.09
N THR A 61 17.57 6.49 -1.63
CA THR A 61 17.19 5.28 -2.38
C THR A 61 18.15 4.14 -2.10
N GLY A 62 17.61 2.93 -1.91
CA GLY A 62 18.38 1.70 -1.72
C GLY A 62 18.90 1.49 -0.29
N ASN A 63 20.04 0.81 -0.18
CA ASN A 63 20.71 0.50 1.09
C ASN A 63 21.24 1.79 1.73
N VAL A 64 20.40 2.42 2.52
CA VAL A 64 20.73 3.59 3.34
C VAL A 64 20.65 3.15 4.81
N SER A 65 21.79 3.08 5.49
CA SER A 65 21.87 3.01 6.96
C SER A 65 22.29 4.38 7.53
N PRO A 66 21.87 4.77 8.75
CA PRO A 66 22.25 6.07 9.31
C PRO A 66 23.76 6.21 9.51
N GLU A 67 24.40 5.11 9.93
CA GLU A 67 25.81 5.06 10.27
C GLU A 67 26.71 5.27 9.05
N GLU A 68 26.42 4.59 7.93
CA GLU A 68 27.17 4.75 6.67
C GLU A 68 26.98 6.15 6.05
N GLN A 69 25.84 6.79 6.29
CA GLN A 69 25.58 8.17 5.84
C GLN A 69 26.14 9.24 6.79
N GLY A 70 26.68 8.85 7.95
CA GLY A 70 27.13 9.80 8.98
C GLY A 70 25.99 10.64 9.59
N TRP A 71 24.76 10.13 9.59
CA TRP A 71 23.61 10.78 10.22
C TRP A 71 23.78 10.80 11.73
N ILE A 72 23.46 11.93 12.36
CA ILE A 72 23.60 12.12 13.80
C ILE A 72 22.28 11.69 14.44
N ARG A 73 22.29 10.63 15.24
CA ARG A 73 21.14 10.28 16.08
C ARG A 73 20.91 11.39 17.09
N ILE A 74 19.65 11.79 17.24
CA ILE A 74 19.19 12.68 18.30
C ILE A 74 18.81 11.78 19.48
N GLU A 75 19.46 11.98 20.62
CA GLU A 75 19.21 11.17 21.82
C GLU A 75 17.78 11.35 22.32
N GLU A 76 17.25 10.33 23.00
CA GLU A 76 15.92 10.38 23.62
C GLU A 76 15.82 11.57 24.60
N ASP A 77 14.61 12.11 24.75
CA ASP A 77 14.26 13.38 25.43
C ASP A 77 14.86 14.66 24.82
N GLN A 78 15.83 14.59 23.90
CA GLN A 78 16.30 15.79 23.19
C GLN A 78 15.27 16.24 22.15
N LYS A 79 14.95 17.54 22.20
CA LYS A 79 13.98 18.20 21.32
C LYS A 79 14.63 19.38 20.59
N PRO A 80 15.41 19.13 19.52
CA PRO A 80 16.01 20.22 18.75
C PRO A 80 14.93 21.08 18.08
N GLU A 81 15.04 22.40 18.29
CA GLU A 81 14.21 23.41 17.61
C GLU A 81 14.65 23.64 16.15
N LEU A 82 15.85 23.18 15.76
CA LEU A 82 16.41 23.28 14.41
C LEU A 82 17.29 22.06 14.09
N PHE A 83 17.24 21.60 12.84
CA PHE A 83 18.12 20.59 12.26
C PHE A 83 19.16 21.26 11.35
N ARG A 84 20.36 20.69 11.27
CA ARG A 84 21.45 21.16 10.40
C ARG A 84 21.24 20.70 8.95
N GLY A 85 20.82 19.46 8.79
CA GLY A 85 20.40 18.87 7.53
C GLY A 85 18.89 18.67 7.46
N ASP A 86 18.51 17.50 6.99
CA ASP A 86 17.13 17.02 6.97
C ASP A 86 16.83 16.30 8.28
N ALA A 87 15.59 16.38 8.76
CA ALA A 87 15.14 15.54 9.87
C ALA A 87 14.67 14.19 9.33
N VAL A 88 15.06 13.09 9.98
CA VAL A 88 14.61 11.73 9.62
C VAL A 88 14.07 11.02 10.85
N VAL A 89 12.85 10.50 10.77
CA VAL A 89 12.26 9.66 11.81
C VAL A 89 12.08 8.26 11.25
N VAL A 90 12.51 7.23 11.98
CA VAL A 90 12.32 5.82 11.60
C VAL A 90 11.76 5.04 12.79
N ASN A 91 10.80 4.14 12.55
CA ASN A 91 10.11 3.38 13.61
C ASN A 91 10.21 1.84 13.49
N GLY A 92 11.11 1.36 12.63
CA GLY A 92 11.31 -0.06 12.33
C GLY A 92 10.35 -0.67 11.29
N ARG A 93 9.42 0.12 10.74
CA ARG A 93 8.60 -0.26 9.56
C ARG A 93 8.62 0.79 8.46
N LEU A 94 8.59 2.05 8.85
CA LEU A 94 8.60 3.18 7.93
C LEU A 94 9.59 4.24 8.40
N ALA A 95 10.06 5.03 7.43
CA ALA A 95 10.84 6.22 7.65
C ALA A 95 10.13 7.43 7.02
N VAL A 96 10.22 8.60 7.67
CA VAL A 96 9.77 9.88 7.13
C VAL A 96 10.95 10.84 7.10
N VAL A 97 11.23 11.40 5.93
CA VAL A 97 12.32 12.34 5.69
C VAL A 97 11.74 13.72 5.39
N PHE A 98 12.10 14.69 6.23
CA PHE A 98 11.74 16.09 6.09
C PHE A 98 12.87 16.85 5.39
N ARG A 99 12.97 16.68 4.08
CA ARG A 99 14.02 17.33 3.28
C ARG A 99 13.77 18.82 3.12
N LYS A 100 14.74 19.65 3.48
CA LYS A 100 14.64 21.10 3.31
C LYS A 100 14.49 21.47 1.82
N GLY A 101 13.51 22.29 1.49
CA GLY A 101 13.18 22.66 0.11
C GLY A 101 12.31 21.63 -0.65
N SER A 102 11.93 20.50 -0.05
CA SER A 102 10.94 19.58 -0.61
C SER A 102 9.51 20.14 -0.47
N ALA A 103 8.63 19.84 -1.43
CA ALA A 103 7.20 20.20 -1.35
C ALA A 103 6.44 19.45 -0.25
N GLY A 104 6.94 18.28 0.17
CA GLY A 104 6.31 17.39 1.14
C GLY A 104 7.32 16.59 1.93
N ALA A 105 6.85 15.96 3.01
CA ALA A 105 7.62 14.94 3.71
C ALA A 105 7.61 13.65 2.86
N ASP A 106 8.79 13.08 2.57
CA ASP A 106 8.88 11.83 1.82
C ASP A 106 8.75 10.64 2.79
N ALA A 107 7.88 9.68 2.47
CA ALA A 107 7.65 8.47 3.27
C ALA A 107 8.23 7.23 2.58
N TYR A 108 8.87 6.37 3.37
CA TYR A 108 9.64 5.21 2.91
C TYR A 108 9.24 3.94 3.67
N GLY A 109 9.19 2.82 2.96
CA GLY A 109 9.20 1.48 3.57
C GLY A 109 10.61 1.13 4.03
N VAL A 110 10.72 0.48 5.19
CA VAL A 110 11.99 0.06 5.81
C VAL A 110 12.11 -1.45 5.70
N SER A 111 13.16 -1.91 5.03
CA SER A 111 13.40 -3.32 4.73
C SER A 111 14.86 -3.71 4.94
N ALA A 112 15.19 -5.00 4.80
CA ALA A 112 16.58 -5.48 4.78
C ALA A 112 17.39 -4.85 3.63
N SER A 113 16.74 -4.48 2.52
CA SER A 113 17.30 -3.72 1.39
C SER A 113 17.24 -2.20 1.57
N GLY A 114 17.18 -1.72 2.82
CA GLY A 114 17.15 -0.30 3.16
C GLY A 114 15.82 0.39 2.87
N LEU A 115 15.91 1.66 2.45
CA LEU A 115 14.78 2.57 2.31
C LEU A 115 14.23 2.57 0.87
N SER A 116 12.94 2.29 0.74
CA SER A 116 12.21 2.37 -0.53
C SER A 116 11.22 3.53 -0.49
N HIS A 117 11.37 4.54 -1.36
CA HIS A 117 10.42 5.67 -1.44
C HIS A 117 9.05 5.15 -1.86
N ARG A 118 8.01 5.46 -1.08
CA ARG A 118 6.64 4.99 -1.30
C ARG A 118 5.63 6.10 -1.57
N ALA A 119 5.78 7.25 -0.91
CA ALA A 119 4.88 8.37 -1.09
C ALA A 119 5.52 9.71 -0.73
N ARG A 120 4.86 10.80 -1.11
CA ARG A 120 5.09 12.14 -0.54
C ARG A 120 3.81 12.67 0.11
N LEU A 121 3.97 13.31 1.26
CA LEU A 121 2.90 13.89 2.07
C LEU A 121 2.98 15.42 1.99
N ILE A 122 2.05 16.05 1.26
CA ILE A 122 2.04 17.49 0.94
C ILE A 122 0.86 18.18 1.66
N PRO A 123 1.07 19.30 2.37
CA PRO A 123 -0.03 20.09 2.92
C PRO A 123 -0.84 20.79 1.82
N MET A 124 -2.17 20.66 1.86
CA MET A 124 -3.10 21.28 0.90
C MET A 124 -3.93 22.37 1.56
N GLY A 125 -4.29 23.40 0.78
CA GLY A 125 -5.11 24.53 1.22
C GLY A 125 -5.00 25.72 0.26
N ALA A 126 -5.88 26.70 0.43
CA ALA A 126 -5.90 27.89 -0.43
C ALA A 126 -4.59 28.69 -0.31
N GLY A 127 -3.92 28.94 -1.44
CA GLY A 127 -2.65 29.67 -1.48
C GLY A 127 -1.42 28.85 -1.03
N LEU A 128 -1.55 27.53 -0.87
CA LEU A 128 -0.43 26.65 -0.50
C LEU A 128 0.29 26.01 -1.70
N ASP A 129 0.02 26.48 -2.91
CA ASP A 129 0.71 26.02 -4.13
C ASP A 129 2.20 26.40 -4.08
N GLY A 130 3.07 25.42 -4.35
CA GLY A 130 4.51 25.61 -4.42
C GLY A 130 5.21 25.93 -3.09
N LEU A 131 4.57 25.66 -1.93
CA LEU A 131 5.27 25.71 -0.65
C LEU A 131 6.33 24.62 -0.55
N THR A 132 7.38 24.88 0.23
CA THR A 132 8.45 23.90 0.51
C THR A 132 8.82 23.90 1.99
N ILE A 133 9.35 22.79 2.49
CA ILE A 133 9.82 22.67 3.88
C ILE A 133 10.95 23.68 4.12
N SER A 134 10.68 24.73 4.89
CA SER A 134 11.67 25.75 5.25
C SER A 134 12.41 25.42 6.55
N GLY A 135 11.78 24.66 7.44
CA GLY A 135 12.37 24.17 8.68
C GLY A 135 11.52 23.13 9.39
N CYS A 136 12.17 22.39 10.31
CA CYS A 136 11.55 21.37 11.14
C CYS A 136 11.99 21.55 12.59
N LYS A 137 11.11 21.16 13.52
CA LYS A 137 11.43 21.07 14.94
C LYS A 137 10.81 19.87 15.62
N THR A 138 11.38 19.45 16.74
CA THR A 138 10.95 18.27 17.48
C THR A 138 9.98 18.65 18.59
N LEU A 139 8.79 18.04 18.61
CA LEU A 139 7.80 18.19 19.69
C LEU A 139 7.87 17.05 20.70
N GLN A 140 8.17 15.84 20.21
CA GLN A 140 8.29 14.62 21.01
C GLN A 140 9.39 13.75 20.40
N ASN A 141 10.17 13.09 21.26
CA ASN A 141 11.25 12.18 20.90
C ASN A 141 11.57 11.33 22.13
N ASP A 142 10.85 10.23 22.29
CA ASP A 142 11.00 9.29 23.39
C ASP A 142 11.02 7.84 22.86
N SER A 143 11.13 6.87 23.77
CA SER A 143 11.26 5.45 23.42
C SER A 143 10.05 4.83 22.69
N THR A 144 8.87 5.47 22.70
CA THR A 144 7.66 4.97 22.03
C THR A 144 7.22 5.84 20.87
N ASP A 145 7.41 7.16 20.93
CA ASP A 145 6.84 8.11 19.97
C ASP A 145 7.80 9.25 19.61
N VAL A 146 7.75 9.66 18.34
CA VAL A 146 8.45 10.84 17.81
C VAL A 146 7.47 11.71 17.05
N ALA A 147 7.46 13.00 17.34
CA ALA A 147 6.64 13.99 16.64
C ALA A 147 7.50 15.16 16.14
N VAL A 148 7.49 15.37 14.83
CA VAL A 148 8.20 16.47 14.15
C VAL A 148 7.17 17.45 13.57
N GLN A 149 7.34 18.72 13.89
CA GLN A 149 6.60 19.82 13.28
C GLN A 149 7.38 20.34 12.08
N ALA A 150 6.84 20.16 10.88
CA ALA A 150 7.39 20.74 9.65
C ALA A 150 6.68 22.06 9.33
N THR A 151 7.47 23.07 8.96
CA THR A 151 7.01 24.37 8.48
C THR A 151 7.23 24.44 6.98
N PHE A 152 6.16 24.74 6.24
CA PHE A 152 6.14 24.87 4.80
C PHE A 152 5.92 26.33 4.44
N GLU A 153 6.81 26.91 3.65
CA GLU A 153 6.79 28.32 3.26
C GLU A 153 7.13 28.50 1.78
N GLY A 154 6.66 29.61 1.22
CA GLY A 154 6.79 29.99 -0.17
C GLY A 154 6.25 31.41 -0.36
N LYS A 155 6.19 31.88 -1.61
CA LYS A 155 5.77 33.27 -1.90
C LYS A 155 4.29 33.54 -1.61
N SER A 156 3.47 32.49 -1.68
CA SER A 156 2.01 32.51 -1.66
C SER A 156 1.40 32.31 -0.27
N GLY A 157 2.14 31.72 0.68
CA GLY A 157 1.60 31.38 1.98
C GLY A 157 2.55 30.61 2.90
N LYS A 158 1.97 30.09 3.98
CA LYS A 158 2.65 29.30 5.01
C LYS A 158 1.71 28.23 5.54
N ALA A 159 2.22 27.03 5.75
CA ALA A 159 1.53 25.96 6.45
C ALA A 159 2.44 25.33 7.53
N VAL A 160 1.82 24.75 8.54
CA VAL A 160 2.51 24.03 9.61
C VAL A 160 1.74 22.74 9.88
N VAL A 161 2.45 21.62 9.81
CA VAL A 161 1.90 20.28 10.01
C VAL A 161 2.79 19.53 10.99
N VAL A 162 2.17 18.88 11.97
CA VAL A 162 2.82 17.94 12.88
C VAL A 162 2.69 16.54 12.32
N PHE A 163 3.79 15.80 12.29
CA PHE A 163 3.89 14.40 11.86
C PHE A 163 4.32 13.56 13.06
N GLY A 164 3.45 12.65 13.50
CA GLY A 164 3.70 11.73 14.63
C GLY A 164 3.87 10.29 14.15
N LEU A 165 4.89 9.62 14.66
CA LEU A 165 5.17 8.21 14.45
C LEU A 165 5.26 7.51 15.81
N GLY A 166 4.63 6.34 15.93
CA GLY A 166 4.79 5.44 17.07
C GLY A 166 5.64 4.21 16.71
N VAL A 167 6.32 3.62 17.69
CA VAL A 167 7.21 2.47 17.52
C VAL A 167 6.47 1.27 16.89
N GLY A 168 7.02 0.72 15.81
CA GLY A 168 6.47 -0.44 15.11
C GLY A 168 5.10 -0.25 14.45
N LYS A 169 4.53 0.97 14.46
CA LYS A 169 3.26 1.29 13.79
C LYS A 169 3.45 1.37 12.27
N PRO A 170 2.47 0.91 11.45
CA PRO A 170 2.57 0.98 10.00
C PRO A 170 2.22 2.36 9.45
N PHE A 171 1.91 3.36 10.30
CA PHE A 171 1.36 4.65 9.87
C PHE A 171 2.07 5.86 10.49
N VAL A 172 1.93 6.99 9.78
CA VAL A 172 2.23 8.34 10.22
C VAL A 172 0.90 9.04 10.50
N LYS A 173 0.76 9.66 11.67
CA LYS A 173 -0.33 10.60 11.95
C LYS A 173 0.10 12.00 11.52
N THR A 174 -0.77 12.74 10.83
CA THR A 174 -0.55 14.16 10.53
C THR A 174 -1.68 15.02 11.11
N THR A 175 -1.33 16.23 11.54
CA THR A 175 -2.29 17.23 12.04
C THR A 175 -1.86 18.61 11.58
N ALA A 176 -2.73 19.34 10.90
CA ALA A 176 -2.49 20.74 10.56
C ALA A 176 -2.64 21.63 11.80
N THR A 177 -1.63 22.47 12.07
CA THR A 177 -1.68 23.47 13.13
C THR A 177 -1.74 24.91 12.60
N PHE A 178 -1.43 25.11 11.31
CA PHE A 178 -1.60 26.39 10.61
C PHE A 178 -1.72 26.19 9.10
N GLY A 179 -2.56 26.99 8.44
CA GLY A 179 -2.64 27.14 6.97
C GLY A 179 -3.26 25.97 6.19
N ALA A 180 -2.84 24.73 6.47
CA ALA A 180 -3.31 23.53 5.77
C ALA A 180 -4.75 23.14 6.16
N THR A 181 -5.55 22.79 5.17
CA THR A 181 -6.93 22.29 5.31
C THR A 181 -7.07 20.82 4.88
N GLY A 182 -6.06 20.26 4.22
CA GLY A 182 -5.95 18.83 3.91
C GLY A 182 -4.51 18.36 3.73
N LEU A 183 -4.38 17.07 3.42
CA LEU A 183 -3.13 16.41 3.05
C LEU A 183 -3.31 15.76 1.67
N ARG A 184 -2.39 16.03 0.74
CA ARG A 184 -2.23 15.27 -0.50
C ARG A 184 -1.18 14.20 -0.29
N VAL A 185 -1.56 12.95 -0.55
CA VAL A 185 -0.67 11.82 -0.63
C VAL A 185 -0.35 11.60 -2.11
N GLU A 186 0.93 11.66 -2.48
CA GLU A 186 1.37 11.38 -3.85
C GLU A 186 2.07 10.03 -3.90
N ALA A 187 1.42 9.04 -4.50
CA ALA A 187 1.95 7.70 -4.68
C ALA A 187 1.27 7.01 -5.88
N PRO A 188 1.94 6.91 -7.05
CA PRO A 188 1.33 6.36 -8.25
C PRO A 188 0.72 4.97 -8.05
N ALA A 189 -0.57 4.84 -8.32
CA ALA A 189 -1.32 3.59 -8.22
C ALA A 189 -2.34 3.47 -9.36
N ARG A 190 -2.45 2.29 -9.99
CA ARG A 190 -3.51 2.06 -10.98
C ARG A 190 -4.87 1.89 -10.31
N PHE A 191 -4.92 1.16 -9.19
CA PHE A 191 -6.16 0.83 -8.51
C PHE A 191 -6.27 1.51 -7.15
N GLY A 192 -7.43 2.09 -6.88
CA GLY A 192 -7.85 2.55 -5.57
C GLY A 192 -9.12 1.82 -5.13
N VAL A 193 -9.30 1.64 -3.83
CA VAL A 193 -10.48 1.02 -3.24
C VAL A 193 -10.99 1.91 -2.11
N LEU A 194 -12.30 2.14 -2.07
CA LEU A 194 -13.02 2.59 -0.88
C LEU A 194 -13.70 1.36 -0.25
N PRO A 195 -13.15 0.79 0.83
CA PRO A 195 -13.76 -0.37 1.44
C PRO A 195 -15.13 -0.07 2.04
N ASP A 196 -16.08 -0.97 1.81
CA ASP A 196 -17.33 -1.04 2.56
C ASP A 196 -17.40 -2.35 3.36
N PHE A 197 -17.89 -2.28 4.60
CA PHE A 197 -17.93 -3.40 5.54
C PHE A 197 -19.25 -4.17 5.50
N ILE A 198 -20.26 -3.63 4.83
CA ILE A 198 -21.62 -4.15 4.74
C ILE A 198 -22.00 -4.42 3.27
N ALA A 199 -21.56 -3.54 2.37
CA ALA A 199 -21.86 -3.56 0.94
C ALA A 199 -20.61 -3.83 0.07
N ASP A 200 -20.76 -3.55 -1.22
CA ASP A 200 -19.69 -3.59 -2.21
C ASP A 200 -18.68 -2.45 -2.02
N ASP A 201 -17.39 -2.72 -2.26
CA ASP A 201 -16.38 -1.65 -2.28
C ASP A 201 -16.54 -0.80 -3.55
N VAL A 202 -16.18 0.48 -3.48
CA VAL A 202 -15.98 1.26 -4.71
C VAL A 202 -14.56 1.05 -5.21
N LEU A 203 -14.42 0.22 -6.24
CA LEU A 203 -13.19 0.05 -7.01
C LEU A 203 -12.99 1.21 -8.01
N VAL A 204 -11.82 1.83 -7.97
CA VAL A 204 -11.36 2.83 -8.94
C VAL A 204 -10.22 2.21 -9.74
N ASP A 205 -10.43 1.95 -11.04
CA ASP A 205 -9.34 1.75 -12.00
C ASP A 205 -9.06 3.09 -12.68
N ALA A 206 -7.84 3.61 -12.53
CA ALA A 206 -7.41 4.86 -13.13
C ALA A 206 -7.55 4.87 -14.66
N ALA A 207 -7.33 3.73 -15.32
CA ALA A 207 -7.51 3.57 -16.77
C ALA A 207 -8.97 3.78 -17.22
N ALA A 208 -9.95 3.57 -16.32
CA ALA A 208 -11.36 3.80 -16.58
C ALA A 208 -11.84 5.24 -16.26
N VAL A 209 -10.99 6.10 -15.71
CA VAL A 209 -11.35 7.47 -15.30
C VAL A 209 -10.84 8.50 -16.30
N ALA A 210 -11.70 8.90 -17.23
CA ALA A 210 -11.40 9.88 -18.29
C ALA A 210 -11.19 11.34 -17.82
N LYS A 211 -11.34 11.64 -16.52
CA LYS A 211 -11.11 12.98 -15.95
C LYS A 211 -9.79 13.02 -15.19
N ASP A 212 -9.09 14.15 -15.23
CA ASP A 212 -7.84 14.34 -14.48
C ASP A 212 -8.07 14.58 -12.98
N ARG A 213 -9.31 14.94 -12.59
CA ARG A 213 -9.77 14.98 -11.20
C ARG A 213 -11.14 14.35 -11.04
N LYS A 214 -11.35 13.65 -9.92
CA LYS A 214 -12.63 13.04 -9.52
C LYS A 214 -12.77 13.03 -8.00
N GLU A 215 -13.85 13.62 -7.50
CA GLU A 215 -14.29 13.35 -6.12
C GLU A 215 -14.87 11.94 -5.98
N VAL A 216 -14.57 11.29 -4.86
CA VAL A 216 -15.13 9.98 -4.49
C VAL A 216 -15.73 10.03 -3.08
N PRO A 217 -16.77 9.23 -2.79
CA PRO A 217 -17.43 9.22 -1.49
C PRO A 217 -16.46 8.96 -0.32
N SER A 218 -16.68 9.64 0.81
CA SER A 218 -15.77 9.63 1.96
C SER A 218 -16.26 8.70 3.07
N ASN A 219 -15.67 7.50 3.14
CA ASN A 219 -15.91 6.51 4.20
C ASN A 219 -14.77 6.49 5.25
N ALA A 220 -14.20 7.65 5.58
CA ALA A 220 -13.05 7.83 6.48
C ALA A 220 -11.74 7.12 6.06
N MET A 221 -11.70 6.39 4.94
CA MET A 221 -10.48 5.74 4.42
C MET A 221 -10.46 5.63 2.89
N PHE A 222 -9.26 5.50 2.31
CA PHE A 222 -8.98 5.13 0.93
C PHE A 222 -7.75 4.21 0.88
N VAL A 223 -7.78 3.19 0.03
CA VAL A 223 -6.70 2.19 -0.11
C VAL A 223 -6.16 2.21 -1.53
N GLU A 224 -4.87 2.46 -1.71
CA GLU A 224 -4.21 2.40 -3.03
C GLU A 224 -3.45 1.07 -3.17
N LEU A 225 -3.69 0.36 -4.28
CA LEU A 225 -3.03 -0.89 -4.62
C LEU A 225 -1.84 -0.59 -5.55
N THR A 226 -0.61 -0.66 -5.03
CA THR A 226 0.59 -0.23 -5.74
C THR A 226 1.79 -1.18 -5.50
N GLY A 227 2.99 -0.82 -5.95
CA GLY A 227 4.20 -1.64 -5.78
C GLY A 227 4.12 -3.01 -6.47
N GLY A 228 3.32 -3.15 -7.53
CA GLY A 228 3.23 -4.38 -8.34
C GLY A 228 2.64 -5.61 -7.64
N GLY A 229 1.87 -5.42 -6.57
CA GLY A 229 1.35 -6.50 -5.71
C GLY A 229 1.91 -6.51 -4.30
N ASP A 230 2.99 -5.76 -4.04
CA ASP A 230 3.79 -5.87 -2.82
C ASP A 230 3.56 -4.74 -1.79
N LEU A 231 2.69 -3.77 -2.09
CA LEU A 231 2.38 -2.62 -1.23
C LEU A 231 0.90 -2.21 -1.30
N LEU A 232 0.30 -2.00 -0.12
CA LEU A 232 -0.93 -1.24 0.06
C LEU A 232 -0.62 0.06 0.80
N LEU A 233 -1.18 1.15 0.31
CA LEU A 233 -1.21 2.44 1.01
C LEU A 233 -2.60 2.62 1.59
N VAL A 234 -2.71 3.01 2.86
CA VAL A 234 -4.00 3.28 3.49
C VAL A 234 -4.00 4.69 4.03
N THR A 235 -4.80 5.56 3.40
CA THR A 235 -5.05 6.92 3.87
C THR A 235 -6.35 6.92 4.68
N VAL A 236 -6.31 7.44 5.91
CA VAL A 236 -7.45 7.47 6.86
C VAL A 236 -7.61 8.89 7.40
N TRP A 237 -8.83 9.34 7.69
CA TRP A 237 -9.09 10.67 8.27
C TRP A 237 -10.25 10.63 9.27
N ASP A 238 -10.19 11.41 10.34
CA ASP A 238 -11.19 11.36 11.43
C ASP A 238 -12.35 12.36 11.28
N LYS A 239 -12.31 13.27 10.30
CA LYS A 239 -13.38 14.22 9.98
C LYS A 239 -13.85 14.05 8.54
N ASN A 240 -15.06 13.54 8.37
CA ASN A 240 -15.75 13.50 7.07
C ASN A 240 -16.29 14.90 6.69
N ALA A 241 -15.39 15.89 6.59
CA ALA A 241 -15.72 17.27 6.26
C ALA A 241 -16.08 17.47 4.78
N ARG A 242 -15.59 16.58 3.89
CA ARG A 242 -15.92 16.51 2.46
C ARG A 242 -15.50 15.16 1.87
N ASN A 243 -15.84 14.97 0.59
CA ASN A 243 -15.31 13.90 -0.27
C ASN A 243 -13.77 13.94 -0.35
N VAL A 244 -13.17 12.80 -0.71
CA VAL A 244 -11.77 12.75 -1.12
C VAL A 244 -11.69 13.11 -2.61
N GLU A 245 -10.72 13.94 -2.98
CA GLU A 245 -10.43 14.18 -4.39
C GLU A 245 -9.23 13.32 -4.84
N LEU A 246 -9.41 12.64 -5.98
CA LEU A 246 -8.37 11.88 -6.67
C LEU A 246 -7.89 12.68 -7.87
N THR A 247 -6.58 12.80 -8.05
CA THR A 247 -5.94 13.29 -9.27
C THR A 247 -5.42 12.13 -10.11
N PHE A 248 -5.54 12.22 -11.43
CA PHE A 248 -5.10 11.20 -12.38
C PHE A 248 -4.12 11.78 -13.39
N GLU A 249 -3.08 11.00 -13.71
CA GLU A 249 -2.06 11.35 -14.71
C GLU A 249 -1.78 10.15 -15.63
N GLY A 250 -1.26 10.43 -16.82
CA GLY A 250 -1.03 9.42 -17.86
C GLY A 250 -2.28 9.13 -18.71
N GLU A 251 -2.11 8.26 -19.70
CA GLU A 251 -3.11 7.95 -20.73
C GLU A 251 -3.36 6.43 -20.79
N ASP A 252 -4.59 6.05 -21.17
CA ASP A 252 -5.06 4.67 -21.33
C ASP A 252 -4.63 3.73 -20.17
N GLU A 253 -4.06 2.57 -20.50
CA GLU A 253 -3.59 1.55 -19.54
C GLU A 253 -2.40 1.99 -18.67
N GLN A 254 -1.77 3.14 -18.98
CA GLN A 254 -0.69 3.74 -18.19
C GLN A 254 -1.20 4.85 -17.25
N ARG A 255 -2.51 5.14 -17.27
CA ARG A 255 -3.11 6.12 -16.38
C ARG A 255 -3.10 5.63 -14.94
N VAL A 256 -2.74 6.51 -14.01
CA VAL A 256 -2.61 6.24 -12.57
C VAL A 256 -3.32 7.31 -11.76
N ILE A 257 -3.77 6.95 -10.55
CA ILE A 257 -4.00 7.90 -9.46
C ILE A 257 -2.62 8.48 -9.12
N SER A 258 -2.42 9.78 -9.31
CA SER A 258 -1.17 10.48 -8.98
C SER A 258 -1.21 11.16 -7.62
N GLY A 259 -2.41 11.39 -7.07
CA GLY A 259 -2.54 11.78 -5.67
C GLY A 259 -3.96 11.72 -5.11
N VAL A 260 -4.01 11.56 -3.80
CA VAL A 260 -5.22 11.43 -2.97
C VAL A 260 -5.27 12.61 -1.99
N GLU A 261 -6.30 13.45 -2.08
CA GLU A 261 -6.45 14.65 -1.25
C GLU A 261 -7.48 14.43 -0.13
N ALA A 262 -6.98 14.10 1.07
CA ALA A 262 -7.80 13.90 2.27
C ALA A 262 -7.94 15.21 3.07
N PRO A 263 -9.16 15.62 3.47
CA PRO A 263 -9.35 16.80 4.31
C PRO A 263 -8.93 16.53 5.77
N TYR A 264 -8.35 17.53 6.44
CA TYR A 264 -8.18 17.48 7.90
C TYR A 264 -9.51 17.72 8.63
N GLY A 265 -10.36 18.61 8.10
CA GLY A 265 -11.48 19.17 8.86
C GLY A 265 -11.02 20.01 10.07
N ALA A 266 -11.98 20.50 10.86
CA ALA A 266 -11.67 21.34 12.02
C ALA A 266 -11.02 20.51 13.14
N GLY A 267 -9.72 20.74 13.39
CA GLY A 267 -8.94 20.07 14.44
C GLY A 267 -8.73 18.56 14.21
N GLY A 268 -9.03 18.04 13.02
CA GLY A 268 -8.87 16.64 12.69
C GLY A 268 -7.46 16.26 12.26
N SER A 269 -7.31 14.99 11.94
CA SER A 269 -6.04 14.35 11.57
C SER A 269 -6.23 13.47 10.34
N VAL A 270 -5.17 13.35 9.57
CA VAL A 270 -5.04 12.37 8.50
C VAL A 270 -3.96 11.38 8.93
N TRP A 271 -4.13 10.10 8.62
CA TRP A 271 -3.12 9.07 8.80
C TRP A 271 -2.79 8.48 7.44
N PHE A 272 -1.52 8.19 7.24
CA PHE A 272 -1.00 7.52 6.06
C PHE A 272 -0.25 6.27 6.49
N ALA A 273 -0.65 5.09 5.99
CA ALA A 273 -0.07 3.80 6.34
C ALA A 273 0.58 3.08 5.17
N LEU A 274 1.68 2.39 5.45
CA LEU A 274 2.39 1.47 4.55
C LEU A 274 2.18 0.03 5.02
N LEU A 275 1.49 -0.79 4.23
CA LEU A 275 1.40 -2.24 4.44
C LEU A 275 2.21 -2.94 3.33
N GLU A 276 3.43 -3.34 3.65
CA GLU A 276 4.34 -4.02 2.74
C GLU A 276 4.33 -5.54 2.94
N GLY A 277 4.33 -6.28 1.85
CA GLY A 277 4.46 -7.74 1.87
C GLY A 277 4.34 -8.33 0.48
N LYS A 278 5.19 -9.29 0.13
CA LYS A 278 5.18 -9.86 -1.23
C LYS A 278 3.83 -10.50 -1.57
N GLY A 279 3.16 -10.01 -2.61
CA GLY A 279 1.82 -10.44 -2.99
C GLY A 279 0.74 -10.13 -1.95
N ILE A 280 0.92 -9.07 -1.14
CA ILE A 280 -0.10 -8.57 -0.18
C ILE A 280 -1.39 -8.13 -0.88
N TRP A 281 -1.34 -7.85 -2.18
CA TRP A 281 -2.52 -7.77 -3.02
C TRP A 281 -2.29 -8.45 -4.38
N HIS A 282 -3.37 -8.69 -5.11
CA HIS A 282 -3.30 -9.39 -6.40
C HIS A 282 -4.30 -8.83 -7.41
N GLN A 283 -3.94 -8.90 -8.69
CA GLN A 283 -4.80 -8.62 -9.84
C GLN A 283 -4.90 -9.87 -10.72
N ALA A 284 -6.11 -10.24 -11.13
CA ALA A 284 -6.36 -11.31 -12.08
C ALA A 284 -7.34 -10.87 -13.19
N ASN A 285 -7.36 -11.60 -14.30
CA ASN A 285 -8.36 -11.45 -15.36
C ASN A 285 -9.25 -12.71 -15.44
N VAL A 286 -10.48 -12.58 -14.95
CA VAL A 286 -11.54 -13.59 -15.00
C VAL A 286 -12.28 -13.45 -16.33
N ALA A 287 -11.73 -14.03 -17.39
CA ALA A 287 -12.25 -13.90 -18.75
C ALA A 287 -13.76 -14.23 -18.85
N PRO A 288 -14.57 -13.49 -19.64
CA PRO A 288 -16.01 -13.73 -19.77
C PRO A 288 -16.42 -15.15 -20.19
N GLY A 289 -15.54 -15.89 -20.89
CA GLY A 289 -15.75 -17.31 -21.23
C GLY A 289 -15.71 -18.27 -20.02
N ASN A 290 -15.36 -17.77 -18.84
CA ASN A 290 -15.33 -18.50 -17.57
C ASN A 290 -16.53 -18.22 -16.66
N ILE A 291 -17.56 -17.49 -17.13
CA ILE A 291 -18.76 -17.21 -16.33
C ILE A 291 -19.38 -18.51 -15.80
N GLY A 292 -19.61 -18.57 -14.49
CA GLY A 292 -20.15 -19.73 -13.79
C GLY A 292 -19.18 -20.91 -13.60
N LYS A 293 -17.93 -20.82 -14.07
CA LYS A 293 -16.87 -21.82 -13.86
C LYS A 293 -15.96 -21.40 -12.72
N ALA A 294 -15.38 -22.37 -12.02
CA ALA A 294 -14.28 -22.12 -11.09
C ALA A 294 -13.02 -21.70 -11.87
N VAL A 295 -12.33 -20.67 -11.39
CA VAL A 295 -11.07 -20.14 -11.91
C VAL A 295 -10.07 -20.07 -10.77
N ASP A 296 -8.95 -20.77 -10.91
CA ASP A 296 -7.80 -20.68 -10.01
C ASP A 296 -7.10 -19.34 -10.25
N LEU A 297 -6.91 -18.55 -9.19
CA LEU A 297 -6.24 -17.24 -9.32
C LEU A 297 -4.71 -17.37 -9.51
N ASN A 298 -4.14 -18.55 -9.27
CA ASN A 298 -2.69 -18.83 -9.31
C ASN A 298 -1.83 -17.88 -8.44
N TRP A 299 -2.47 -17.22 -7.48
CA TRP A 299 -1.85 -16.32 -6.52
C TRP A 299 -1.43 -17.08 -5.27
N LYS A 300 -0.19 -16.84 -4.83
CA LYS A 300 0.32 -17.35 -3.56
C LYS A 300 -0.10 -16.39 -2.45
N ILE A 301 -1.09 -16.81 -1.66
CA ILE A 301 -1.54 -16.08 -0.46
C ILE A 301 -0.34 -15.91 0.50
N PRO A 302 -0.01 -14.69 0.96
CA PRO A 302 1.20 -14.43 1.74
C PRO A 302 1.05 -14.77 3.24
N PHE A 303 -0.17 -14.65 3.77
CA PHE A 303 -0.52 -14.98 5.15
C PHE A 303 -2.04 -15.17 5.27
N SER A 304 -2.50 -15.92 6.27
CA SER A 304 -3.93 -16.11 6.52
C SER A 304 -4.57 -14.82 7.01
N ALA A 305 -5.67 -14.40 6.37
CA ALA A 305 -6.39 -13.16 6.64
C ALA A 305 -7.85 -13.28 6.17
N GLU A 306 -8.73 -12.38 6.60
CA GLU A 306 -9.99 -12.16 5.90
C GLU A 306 -9.67 -11.34 4.63
N TRP A 307 -9.54 -12.06 3.51
CA TRP A 307 -9.28 -11.53 2.19
C TRP A 307 -10.60 -11.07 1.54
N LYS A 308 -10.61 -9.90 0.88
CA LYS A 308 -11.74 -9.39 0.08
C LYS A 308 -11.31 -9.26 -1.39
N CYS A 309 -12.20 -9.61 -2.31
CA CYS A 309 -12.00 -9.37 -3.74
C CYS A 309 -13.08 -8.48 -4.33
N ASN A 310 -12.73 -7.74 -5.38
CA ASN A 310 -13.61 -6.89 -6.17
C ASN A 310 -13.53 -7.29 -7.65
N LEU A 311 -14.64 -7.74 -8.21
CA LEU A 311 -14.76 -8.10 -9.64
C LEU A 311 -15.49 -6.98 -10.38
N GLN A 312 -14.82 -6.37 -11.36
CA GLN A 312 -15.35 -5.21 -12.07
C GLN A 312 -16.40 -5.59 -13.11
N LYS A 313 -17.50 -4.83 -13.14
CA LYS A 313 -18.61 -4.91 -14.10
C LYS A 313 -18.40 -3.92 -15.25
N ALA A 314 -19.13 -4.12 -16.35
CA ALA A 314 -19.05 -3.30 -17.56
C ALA A 314 -19.55 -1.85 -17.39
N ASP A 315 -20.19 -1.53 -16.26
CA ASP A 315 -20.52 -0.17 -15.83
C ASP A 315 -19.44 0.47 -14.92
N TYR A 316 -18.30 -0.21 -14.76
CA TYR A 316 -17.16 0.13 -13.90
C TYR A 316 -17.42 0.09 -12.39
N SER A 317 -18.61 -0.30 -11.92
CA SER A 317 -18.80 -0.68 -10.52
C SER A 317 -18.26 -2.10 -10.26
N ALA A 318 -18.12 -2.50 -9.00
CA ALA A 318 -17.63 -3.83 -8.61
C ALA A 318 -18.74 -4.63 -7.91
N ASP A 319 -18.63 -5.95 -7.95
CA ASP A 319 -19.21 -6.85 -6.95
C ASP A 319 -18.09 -7.35 -6.04
N SER A 320 -18.38 -7.51 -4.75
CA SER A 320 -17.35 -7.62 -3.71
C SER A 320 -17.62 -8.75 -2.72
N TRP A 321 -16.60 -9.55 -2.43
CA TRP A 321 -16.78 -10.79 -1.67
C TRP A 321 -15.61 -11.07 -0.73
N THR A 322 -15.92 -11.54 0.48
CA THR A 322 -14.91 -12.06 1.42
C THR A 322 -14.65 -13.53 1.16
N PHE A 323 -13.39 -13.92 0.90
CA PHE A 323 -13.07 -15.32 0.66
C PHE A 323 -13.53 -16.21 1.82
N LYS A 324 -14.27 -17.27 1.51
CA LYS A 324 -14.55 -18.35 2.48
C LYS A 324 -13.36 -19.31 2.48
N TYR A 325 -12.85 -19.65 3.65
CA TYR A 325 -11.93 -20.78 3.76
C TYR A 325 -12.72 -22.09 3.59
N HIS A 326 -12.13 -23.04 2.88
CA HIS A 326 -12.71 -24.33 2.47
C HIS A 326 -13.89 -24.23 1.49
N MET A 327 -13.89 -25.06 0.44
CA MET A 327 -15.00 -25.09 -0.54
C MET A 327 -16.36 -25.44 0.08
N LYS A 328 -16.37 -26.21 1.19
CA LYS A 328 -17.60 -26.58 1.93
C LYS A 328 -18.34 -25.37 2.53
N ASP A 329 -17.64 -24.32 2.94
CA ASP A 329 -18.21 -23.18 3.67
C ASP A 329 -18.79 -22.11 2.71
N ARG A 330 -18.75 -22.39 1.40
CA ARG A 330 -19.38 -21.56 0.35
C ARG A 330 -20.90 -21.59 0.37
N SER A 331 -21.53 -22.64 0.93
CA SER A 331 -22.99 -22.70 1.02
C SER A 331 -23.48 -21.72 2.10
N GLN A 332 -24.21 -20.70 1.67
CA GLN A 332 -24.71 -19.62 2.53
C GLN A 332 -26.22 -19.49 2.34
N SER A 333 -26.94 -19.06 3.39
CA SER A 333 -28.39 -18.88 3.36
C SER A 333 -28.76 -17.46 3.78
N GLY A 334 -29.42 -16.72 2.89
CA GLY A 334 -29.93 -15.38 3.17
C GLY A 334 -31.46 -15.39 3.28
N ALA A 335 -32.02 -14.65 4.25
CA ALA A 335 -33.47 -14.62 4.48
C ALA A 335 -34.29 -14.19 3.25
N THR A 336 -33.74 -13.34 2.39
CA THR A 336 -34.39 -12.81 1.18
C THR A 336 -34.03 -13.58 -0.09
N VAL A 337 -32.86 -14.23 -0.13
CA VAL A 337 -32.26 -14.79 -1.36
C VAL A 337 -32.29 -16.33 -1.36
N GLY A 338 -32.58 -16.96 -0.22
CA GLY A 338 -32.51 -18.41 -0.04
C GLY A 338 -31.07 -18.91 0.08
N ALA A 339 -30.84 -20.17 -0.29
CA ALA A 339 -29.51 -20.76 -0.31
C ALA A 339 -28.76 -20.35 -1.59
N TYR A 340 -27.52 -19.89 -1.44
CA TYR A 340 -26.64 -19.48 -2.54
C TYR A 340 -25.19 -19.95 -2.30
N LEU A 341 -24.41 -20.04 -3.38
CA LEU A 341 -22.99 -20.36 -3.32
C LEU A 341 -22.16 -19.08 -3.34
N TYR A 342 -21.34 -18.88 -2.32
CA TYR A 342 -20.39 -17.78 -2.26
C TYR A 342 -19.35 -17.91 -3.38
N PRO A 343 -19.04 -16.85 -4.13
CA PRO A 343 -18.27 -16.96 -5.37
C PRO A 343 -16.75 -17.07 -5.16
N ALA A 344 -16.21 -16.55 -4.06
CA ALA A 344 -14.77 -16.56 -3.76
C ALA A 344 -14.44 -17.46 -2.57
N TRP A 345 -13.44 -18.34 -2.72
CA TRP A 345 -12.98 -19.23 -1.65
C TRP A 345 -11.48 -19.55 -1.72
N ILE A 346 -10.92 -19.89 -0.57
CA ILE A 346 -9.55 -20.39 -0.41
C ILE A 346 -9.65 -21.86 -0.03
N ASP A 347 -8.97 -22.74 -0.75
CA ASP A 347 -8.89 -24.17 -0.45
C ASP A 347 -7.41 -24.60 -0.37
N GLY A 348 -7.09 -25.65 0.38
CA GLY A 348 -5.69 -26.03 0.57
C GLY A 348 -5.42 -27.13 1.59
N ASP A 349 -4.23 -27.69 1.51
CA ASP A 349 -3.68 -28.66 2.46
C ASP A 349 -2.29 -28.22 2.94
N ALA A 350 -1.54 -29.12 3.57
CA ALA A 350 -0.17 -28.88 4.04
C ALA A 350 0.83 -28.45 2.94
N LYS A 351 0.46 -28.52 1.65
CA LYS A 351 1.29 -28.09 0.50
C LYS A 351 1.00 -26.65 0.07
N GLY A 352 -0.05 -26.01 0.60
CA GLY A 352 -0.34 -24.59 0.40
C GLY A 352 -1.81 -24.28 0.11
N GLU A 353 -2.17 -23.03 0.37
CA GLU A 353 -3.48 -22.45 0.06
C GLU A 353 -3.57 -22.03 -1.42
N LYS A 354 -4.76 -22.17 -2.01
CA LYS A 354 -5.13 -21.71 -3.36
C LYS A 354 -6.39 -20.85 -3.29
N ALA A 355 -6.34 -19.67 -3.89
CA ALA A 355 -7.50 -18.82 -4.06
C ALA A 355 -8.23 -19.14 -5.38
N HIS A 356 -9.55 -19.23 -5.30
CA HIS A 356 -10.44 -19.52 -6.42
C HIS A 356 -11.58 -18.50 -6.48
N ILE A 357 -12.08 -18.23 -7.69
CA ILE A 357 -13.33 -17.49 -7.91
C ILE A 357 -14.22 -18.24 -8.91
N GLN A 358 -15.52 -18.18 -8.70
CA GLN A 358 -16.55 -18.64 -9.63
C GLN A 358 -17.57 -17.53 -9.75
N THR A 359 -17.60 -16.81 -10.88
CA THR A 359 -18.54 -15.70 -11.05
C THR A 359 -19.98 -16.21 -10.92
N PRO A 360 -20.89 -15.45 -10.29
CA PRO A 360 -22.31 -15.81 -10.29
C PRO A 360 -22.82 -16.03 -11.72
N ARG A 361 -23.72 -17.02 -11.88
CA ARG A 361 -24.46 -17.24 -13.13
C ARG A 361 -25.92 -16.89 -12.88
N TYR A 362 -26.33 -15.70 -13.28
CA TYR A 362 -27.72 -15.27 -13.22
C TYR A 362 -28.49 -15.84 -14.43
N GLU A 363 -29.52 -16.65 -14.19
CA GLU A 363 -30.30 -17.29 -15.27
C GLU A 363 -31.26 -16.33 -15.99
N LYS A 364 -31.58 -15.18 -15.37
CA LYS A 364 -32.41 -14.13 -15.96
C LYS A 364 -31.53 -13.11 -16.69
N SER A 365 -31.87 -12.82 -17.94
CA SER A 365 -31.08 -11.95 -18.84
C SER A 365 -30.94 -10.52 -18.34
N GLU A 366 -31.93 -9.99 -17.62
CA GLU A 366 -31.93 -8.62 -17.07
C GLU A 366 -30.88 -8.43 -15.95
N TYR A 367 -30.51 -9.51 -15.26
CA TYR A 367 -29.44 -9.53 -14.25
C TYR A 367 -28.15 -10.18 -14.76
N THR A 368 -28.04 -10.47 -16.06
CA THR A 368 -26.79 -10.99 -16.66
C THR A 368 -25.78 -9.84 -16.76
N GLN A 369 -25.20 -9.47 -15.62
CA GLN A 369 -24.14 -8.50 -15.52
C GLN A 369 -22.95 -8.97 -16.37
N LYS A 370 -22.50 -8.10 -17.27
CA LYS A 370 -21.29 -8.31 -18.04
C LYS A 370 -20.13 -7.90 -17.14
N TYR A 371 -19.34 -8.86 -16.67
CA TYR A 371 -18.08 -8.57 -16.00
C TYR A 371 -17.02 -8.18 -17.05
N LEU A 372 -16.17 -7.19 -16.72
CA LEU A 372 -14.98 -6.86 -17.53
C LEU A 372 -13.87 -7.90 -17.35
N GLY A 373 -13.94 -8.66 -16.26
CA GLY A 373 -12.97 -9.70 -15.90
C GLY A 373 -11.87 -9.22 -14.97
N LEU A 374 -11.63 -7.91 -14.85
CA LEU A 374 -10.71 -7.36 -13.86
C LEU A 374 -11.14 -7.75 -12.45
N LEU A 375 -10.30 -8.50 -11.76
CA LEU A 375 -10.43 -8.85 -10.35
C LEU A 375 -9.24 -8.26 -9.58
N VAL A 376 -9.50 -7.61 -8.44
CA VAL A 376 -8.46 -7.29 -7.46
C VAL A 376 -8.74 -7.96 -6.11
N VAL A 377 -7.70 -8.32 -5.36
CA VAL A 377 -7.77 -9.02 -4.07
C VAL A 377 -6.84 -8.35 -3.05
N TYR A 378 -7.30 -8.11 -1.82
CA TYR A 378 -6.53 -7.48 -0.74
C TYR A 378 -7.00 -7.94 0.67
N PRO A 379 -6.20 -7.77 1.74
CA PRO A 379 -6.51 -8.25 3.08
C PRO A 379 -7.28 -7.17 3.84
N ILE A 380 -8.59 -7.33 3.94
CA ILE A 380 -9.44 -6.34 4.63
C ILE A 380 -9.25 -6.45 6.16
N ASN A 381 -9.26 -7.65 6.73
CA ASN A 381 -9.31 -7.87 8.17
C ASN A 381 -8.48 -9.11 8.57
N ARG A 382 -8.20 -9.28 9.87
CA ARG A 382 -7.50 -10.48 10.36
C ARG A 382 -8.35 -11.74 10.15
N ALA A 383 -7.68 -12.88 9.99
CA ALA A 383 -8.30 -14.19 9.88
C ALA A 383 -9.23 -14.43 11.08
N LYS A 384 -10.42 -14.95 10.79
CA LYS A 384 -11.36 -15.39 11.82
C LYS A 384 -10.95 -16.78 12.28
N LYS A 385 -11.09 -17.07 13.57
CA LYS A 385 -10.84 -18.42 14.11
C LYS A 385 -11.75 -19.42 13.41
N GLN A 386 -11.14 -20.27 12.58
CA GLN A 386 -11.77 -21.30 11.79
C GLN A 386 -10.92 -22.56 11.83
N GLU A 387 -11.54 -23.71 11.60
CA GLU A 387 -10.84 -25.00 11.62
C GLU A 387 -9.77 -25.03 10.51
N ASN A 388 -8.54 -25.40 10.87
CA ASN A 388 -7.39 -25.51 9.95
C ASN A 388 -7.00 -24.22 9.20
N VAL A 389 -7.41 -23.04 9.70
CA VAL A 389 -6.93 -21.72 9.23
C VAL A 389 -5.99 -21.15 10.29
N ALA A 390 -4.81 -20.69 9.89
CA ALA A 390 -3.87 -20.07 10.83
C ALA A 390 -4.34 -18.64 11.23
N ASP A 391 -4.03 -18.21 12.44
CA ASP A 391 -4.24 -16.83 12.86
C ASP A 391 -3.35 -15.87 12.03
N THR A 392 -3.84 -14.67 11.71
CA THR A 392 -3.01 -13.64 11.06
C THR A 392 -1.81 -13.29 11.94
N PRO A 393 -0.56 -13.37 11.43
CA PRO A 393 0.63 -13.10 12.23
C PRO A 393 0.58 -11.73 12.92
N LEU A 394 1.08 -11.65 14.16
CA LEU A 394 1.06 -10.42 14.96
C LEU A 394 1.88 -9.28 14.33
N ASN A 395 2.88 -9.61 13.51
CA ASN A 395 3.70 -8.64 12.78
C ASN A 395 3.13 -8.24 11.41
N GLN A 396 2.02 -8.84 10.97
CA GLN A 396 1.27 -8.43 9.79
C GLN A 396 0.13 -7.50 10.20
N PHE A 397 -0.20 -6.54 9.34
CA PHE A 397 -1.28 -5.57 9.52
C PHE A 397 -2.23 -5.65 8.33
N THR A 398 -3.54 -5.56 8.58
CA THR A 398 -4.56 -5.47 7.51
C THR A 398 -5.14 -4.06 7.45
N VAL A 399 -5.94 -3.76 6.41
CA VAL A 399 -6.61 -2.45 6.27
C VAL A 399 -7.42 -2.09 7.52
N MET A 400 -8.17 -3.05 8.07
CA MET A 400 -8.90 -2.86 9.32
C MET A 400 -8.01 -2.57 10.52
N ASP A 401 -6.85 -3.22 10.68
CA ASP A 401 -5.98 -2.93 11.83
C ASP A 401 -5.56 -1.46 11.84
N VAL A 402 -5.25 -0.89 10.67
CA VAL A 402 -5.00 0.55 10.52
C VAL A 402 -6.21 1.35 11.00
N MET A 403 -7.43 1.06 10.52
CA MET A 403 -8.64 1.78 10.93
C MET A 403 -8.92 1.68 12.44
N ARG A 404 -8.72 0.50 13.05
CA ARG A 404 -8.93 0.31 14.50
C ARG A 404 -7.96 1.13 15.32
N GLU A 405 -6.69 1.16 14.93
CA GLU A 405 -5.64 1.85 15.67
C GLU A 405 -5.64 3.38 15.49
N THR A 406 -6.15 3.89 14.37
CA THR A 406 -6.18 5.34 14.08
C THR A 406 -7.47 6.00 14.55
N LEU A 407 -8.63 5.40 14.28
CA LEU A 407 -9.95 5.96 14.62
C LEU A 407 -10.54 5.41 15.93
N GLY A 408 -9.88 4.43 16.56
CA GLY A 408 -10.41 3.76 17.76
C GLY A 408 -11.60 2.84 17.49
N ILE A 409 -11.92 2.55 16.22
CA ILE A 409 -13.10 1.75 15.84
C ILE A 409 -12.80 0.26 16.03
N GLY A 410 -12.98 -0.23 17.25
CA GLY A 410 -12.97 -1.65 17.57
C GLY A 410 -14.38 -2.26 17.54
N PRO A 411 -14.52 -3.58 17.31
CA PRO A 411 -15.74 -4.26 17.72
C PRO A 411 -15.89 -4.10 19.24
N CYS A 412 -17.06 -3.66 19.69
CA CYS A 412 -17.37 -3.77 21.12
C CYS A 412 -17.29 -5.24 21.57
N PRO A 413 -17.14 -5.55 22.87
CA PRO A 413 -17.10 -6.93 23.39
C PRO A 413 -18.34 -7.83 23.10
N GLY A 414 -19.31 -7.35 22.31
CA GLY A 414 -20.47 -8.10 21.79
C GLY A 414 -20.56 -8.20 20.26
N GLY A 415 -19.52 -7.84 19.50
CA GLY A 415 -19.45 -8.06 18.05
C GLY A 415 -20.13 -7.01 17.15
N THR A 416 -20.84 -6.04 17.72
CA THR A 416 -21.39 -4.90 16.96
C THR A 416 -20.30 -3.89 16.62
N PHE A 417 -20.21 -3.49 15.35
CA PHE A 417 -19.45 -2.31 14.93
C PHE A 417 -20.17 -1.06 15.42
N MET A 418 -19.53 -0.28 16.30
CA MET A 418 -20.02 1.05 16.63
C MET A 418 -19.54 2.04 15.57
N LEU A 419 -20.36 2.27 14.54
CA LEU A 419 -20.23 3.49 13.73
C LEU A 419 -20.47 4.68 14.67
N MET A 420 -19.50 5.60 14.78
CA MET A 420 -19.69 6.85 15.53
C MET A 420 -20.71 7.73 14.80
N HIS A 421 -21.99 7.50 15.08
CA HIS A 421 -23.12 8.19 14.47
C HIS A 421 -23.37 9.58 15.11
N GLU A 422 -22.30 10.35 15.35
CA GLU A 422 -22.34 11.65 16.02
C GLU A 422 -22.11 12.86 15.10
N SER A 423 -22.14 12.65 13.77
CA SER A 423 -21.99 13.72 12.76
C SER A 423 -23.29 14.10 12.02
N LEU A 424 -24.47 13.66 12.49
CA LEU A 424 -25.78 14.03 11.93
C LEU A 424 -26.57 14.99 12.86
N LYS A 425 -25.84 15.88 13.54
CA LYS A 425 -26.39 17.03 14.29
C LYS A 425 -25.56 18.29 14.08
N GLN A 426 -25.55 18.79 12.84
CA GLN A 426 -25.47 20.22 12.51
C GLN A 426 -25.97 20.45 11.08
#